data_AF-B1Z3U2-F1
#
_entry.id   AF-B1Z3U2-F1
#
_cell.length_a   1.000
_cell.length_b   1.000
_cell.length_c   1.000
_cell.angle_alpha   90.00
_cell.angle_beta   90.00
_cell.angle_gamma   90.00
#
_symmetry.space_group_name_H-M   'P 1'
#
loop_
_entity.id
_entity.type
_entity.pdbx_description
1 polymer ?
#
loop_
_entity_poly.entity_id
_entity_poly.type
_entity_poly.pdbx_seq_one_letter_code
_entity_poly.pdbx_strand_id
1 'polypeptide(L)'
;MEKLSGNRPLGVFSDIRGHFRSEYQIGSRLVWVRCHHRLDCLECVGKTDEILPDIWAAIPDAIAVAEGYSRNQIPDFWSTHDKSKREGPRLDVWGIAVTPDLGEARFDISRNYRFDYSSPTFFKDDYWNDEPVLLPELPTPYHVYVIRNVAGQLSVAIDR
;
A
#
# COMPACT_ATOMS: atom_id res chain seq x y z
N MET A 1 1.68 -16.27 9.02
CA MET A 1 1.91 -14.82 9.13
C MET A 1 2.68 -14.55 10.40
N GLU A 2 3.64 -13.63 10.36
CA GLU A 2 4.40 -13.24 11.56
C GLU A 2 3.51 -12.43 12.51
N LYS A 3 3.64 -12.68 13.82
CA LYS A 3 2.92 -11.94 14.87
C LYS A 3 3.73 -10.74 15.33
N LEU A 4 3.05 -9.62 15.55
CA LEU A 4 3.63 -8.40 16.11
C LEU A 4 3.93 -8.54 17.60
N SER A 5 3.10 -9.27 18.36
CA SER A 5 3.27 -9.46 19.81
C SER A 5 4.60 -10.13 20.21
N GLY A 6 5.24 -10.84 19.28
CA GLY A 6 6.57 -11.44 19.49
C GLY A 6 7.74 -10.49 19.25
N ASN A 7 7.48 -9.27 18.75
CA ASN A 7 8.50 -8.34 18.27
C ASN A 7 8.46 -7.01 19.06
N ARG A 8 9.62 -6.34 19.15
CA ARG A 8 9.67 -4.96 19.65
C ARG A 8 9.36 -3.99 18.51
N PRO A 9 8.60 -2.90 18.75
CA PRO A 9 8.38 -1.89 17.75
C PRO A 9 9.71 -1.21 17.35
N LEU A 10 9.83 -0.84 16.08
CA LEU A 10 10.95 -0.06 15.53
C LEU A 10 10.93 1.38 16.05
N GLY A 11 9.74 1.89 16.32
CA GLY A 11 9.52 3.22 16.87
C GLY A 11 8.14 3.36 17.48
N VAL A 12 8.00 4.29 18.41
CA VAL A 12 6.72 4.62 19.04
C VAL A 12 6.53 6.13 18.99
N PHE A 13 5.41 6.56 18.42
CA PHE A 13 5.15 7.96 18.13
C PHE A 13 3.79 8.38 18.69
N SER A 14 3.65 9.61 19.17
CA SER A 14 2.35 10.22 19.44
C SER A 14 1.98 11.15 18.30
N ASP A 15 0.76 11.05 17.76
CA ASP A 15 0.24 12.04 16.82
C ASP A 15 -0.52 13.16 17.54
N ILE A 16 -0.70 14.28 16.85
CA ILE A 16 -1.34 15.51 17.37
C ILE A 16 -2.80 15.32 17.81
N ARG A 17 -3.42 14.18 17.49
CA ARG A 17 -4.81 13.85 17.85
C ARG A 17 -4.89 12.91 19.05
N GLY A 18 -3.76 12.66 19.72
CA GLY A 18 -3.69 11.81 20.90
C GLY A 18 -3.66 10.32 20.59
N HIS A 19 -3.41 9.92 19.33
CA HIS A 19 -3.14 8.52 19.03
C HIS A 19 -1.65 8.22 19.21
N PHE A 20 -1.36 7.09 19.82
CA PHE A 20 -0.03 6.48 19.86
C PHE A 20 0.11 5.51 18.70
N ARG A 21 1.27 5.46 18.06
CA ARG A 21 1.58 4.58 16.93
C ARG A 21 2.81 3.77 17.26
N SER A 22 2.66 2.45 17.35
CA SER A 22 3.80 1.54 17.41
C SER A 22 4.09 1.04 15.99
N GLU A 23 5.30 1.30 15.49
CA GLU A 23 5.75 0.91 14.17
C GLU A 23 6.44 -0.45 14.22
N TYR A 24 6.11 -1.31 13.26
CA TYR A 24 6.70 -2.62 13.04
C TYR A 24 7.05 -2.77 11.56
N GLN A 25 7.86 -3.77 11.25
CA GLN A 25 8.15 -4.16 9.88
C GLN A 25 7.90 -5.65 9.70
N ILE A 26 7.14 -6.00 8.67
CA ILE A 26 6.94 -7.39 8.24
C ILE A 26 7.40 -7.48 6.78
N GLY A 27 8.50 -8.20 6.56
CA GLY A 27 9.16 -8.23 5.26
C GLY A 27 9.61 -6.83 4.83
N SER A 28 9.08 -6.33 3.71
CA SER A 28 9.40 -5.00 3.18
C SER A 28 8.32 -3.94 3.47
N ARG A 29 7.34 -4.22 4.33
CA ARG A 29 6.21 -3.32 4.60
C ARG A 29 6.22 -2.85 6.04
N LEU A 30 5.95 -1.56 6.22
CA LEU A 30 5.75 -0.98 7.55
C LEU A 30 4.33 -1.24 8.03
N VAL A 31 4.18 -1.52 9.32
CA VAL A 31 2.88 -1.72 9.98
C VAL A 31 2.82 -0.80 11.18
N TRP A 32 1.85 0.12 11.20
CA TRP A 32 1.62 1.01 12.33
C TRP A 32 0.37 0.60 13.08
N VAL A 33 0.52 0.22 14.35
CA VAL A 33 -0.60 -0.04 15.25
C VAL A 33 -1.00 1.28 15.92
N ARG A 34 -2.18 1.80 15.59
CA ARG A 34 -2.74 3.02 16.20
C ARG A 34 -3.51 2.67 17.47
N CYS A 35 -3.10 3.24 18.59
CA CYS A 35 -3.71 3.05 19.89
C CYS A 35 -4.16 4.40 20.47
N HIS A 36 -5.32 4.44 21.13
CA HIS A 36 -5.80 5.64 21.84
C HIS A 36 -5.45 5.63 23.34
N HIS A 37 -5.00 4.49 23.87
CA HIS A 37 -4.79 4.30 25.30
C HIS A 37 -3.45 4.85 25.77
N ARG A 38 -2.35 4.31 25.24
CA ARG A 38 -0.97 4.62 25.65
C ARG A 38 0.05 4.10 24.64
N LEU A 39 1.28 4.59 24.76
CA LEU A 39 2.47 4.00 24.12
C LEU A 39 2.57 2.51 24.48
N ASP A 40 2.94 1.68 23.50
CA ASP A 40 3.19 0.24 23.66
C ASP A 40 2.04 -0.56 24.28
N CYS A 41 0.82 -0.25 23.86
CA CYS A 41 -0.37 -0.97 24.30
C CYS A 41 -0.39 -2.41 23.73
N LEU A 42 0.06 -3.37 24.53
CA LEU A 42 0.05 -4.81 24.18
C LEU A 42 -1.35 -5.33 23.82
N GLU A 43 -2.41 -4.76 24.38
CA GLU A 43 -3.79 -5.11 24.01
C GLU A 43 -4.11 -4.75 22.56
N CYS A 44 -3.74 -3.54 22.12
CA CYS A 44 -3.94 -3.12 20.73
C CYS A 44 -3.05 -3.93 19.77
N VAL A 45 -1.85 -4.32 20.19
CA VAL A 45 -0.98 -5.23 19.42
C VAL A 45 -1.62 -6.61 19.30
N GLY A 46 -2.15 -7.17 20.40
CA GLY A 46 -2.85 -8.45 20.39
C GLY A 46 -4.08 -8.45 19.48
N LYS A 47 -4.92 -7.41 19.58
CA LYS A 47 -6.06 -7.21 18.66
C LYS A 47 -5.61 -7.07 17.21
N THR A 48 -4.48 -6.41 16.97
CA THR A 48 -3.92 -6.32 15.61
C THR A 48 -3.51 -7.69 15.09
N ASP A 49 -2.84 -8.52 15.90
CA ASP A 49 -2.46 -9.88 15.52
C ASP A 49 -3.67 -10.75 15.13
N GLU A 50 -4.84 -10.52 15.72
CA GLU A 50 -6.08 -11.23 15.38
C GLU A 50 -6.61 -10.89 13.99
N ILE A 51 -6.54 -9.60 13.59
CA ILE A 51 -7.10 -9.12 12.31
C ILE A 51 -6.06 -9.03 11.19
N LEU A 52 -4.77 -9.11 11.51
CA LEU A 52 -3.67 -8.99 10.56
C LEU A 52 -3.75 -10.00 9.40
N PRO A 53 -4.13 -11.29 9.62
CA PRO A 53 -4.34 -12.25 8.54
C PRO A 53 -5.26 -11.75 7.43
N ASP A 54 -6.42 -11.21 7.82
CA ASP A 54 -7.43 -10.74 6.89
C ASP A 54 -7.02 -9.43 6.22
N ILE A 55 -6.32 -8.55 6.95
CA ILE A 55 -5.74 -7.32 6.39
C ILE A 55 -4.71 -7.66 5.31
N TRP A 56 -3.84 -8.64 5.56
CA TRP A 56 -2.83 -9.05 4.60
C TRP A 56 -3.44 -9.72 3.36
N ALA A 57 -4.48 -10.54 3.56
CA ALA A 57 -5.18 -11.19 2.48
C ALA A 57 -5.86 -10.18 1.54
N ALA A 58 -6.22 -9.00 2.05
CA ALA A 58 -6.83 -7.91 1.27
C ALA A 58 -5.82 -7.05 0.48
N ILE A 59 -4.50 -7.26 0.61
CA ILE A 59 -3.48 -6.46 -0.07
C ILE A 59 -3.66 -6.45 -1.61
N PRO A 60 -3.83 -7.59 -2.30
CA PRO A 60 -4.02 -7.59 -3.76
C PRO A 60 -5.24 -6.77 -4.20
N ASP A 61 -6.35 -6.90 -3.48
CA ASP A 61 -7.59 -6.16 -3.78
C ASP A 61 -7.43 -4.66 -3.49
N ALA A 62 -6.71 -4.30 -2.42
CA ALA A 62 -6.41 -2.90 -2.13
C ALA A 62 -5.54 -2.26 -3.23
N ILE A 63 -4.55 -2.99 -3.75
CA ILE A 63 -3.75 -2.55 -4.91
C ILE A 63 -4.64 -2.37 -6.15
N ALA A 64 -5.56 -3.30 -6.42
CA ALA A 64 -6.47 -3.19 -7.56
C ALA A 64 -7.41 -1.97 -7.44
N VAL A 65 -7.94 -1.69 -6.24
CA VAL A 65 -8.75 -0.49 -5.97
C VAL A 65 -7.91 0.78 -6.18
N ALA A 66 -6.68 0.80 -5.68
CA ALA A 66 -5.78 1.95 -5.85
C ALA A 66 -5.40 2.18 -7.31
N GLU A 67 -5.13 1.12 -8.07
CA GLU A 67 -4.86 1.20 -9.51
C GLU A 67 -6.09 1.71 -10.27
N GLY A 68 -7.28 1.19 -9.99
CA GLY A 68 -8.52 1.65 -10.60
C GLY A 68 -8.77 3.14 -10.37
N TYR A 69 -8.49 3.64 -9.17
CA TYR A 69 -8.51 5.08 -8.88
C TYR A 69 -7.42 5.83 -9.63
N SER A 70 -6.18 5.32 -9.61
CA SER A 70 -5.02 5.95 -10.22
C SER A 70 -5.17 6.11 -11.74
N ARG A 71 -5.81 5.14 -12.41
CA ARG A 71 -6.17 5.19 -13.84
C ARG A 71 -7.02 6.40 -14.20
N ASN A 72 -7.86 6.88 -13.30
CA ASN A 72 -8.65 8.10 -13.50
C ASN A 72 -7.86 9.38 -13.23
N GLN A 73 -6.80 9.32 -12.41
CA GLN A 73 -6.01 10.49 -12.02
C GLN A 73 -4.85 10.76 -12.99
N ILE A 74 -4.19 9.69 -13.48
CA ILE A 74 -3.01 9.77 -14.35
C ILE A 74 -3.17 8.86 -15.58
N PRO A 75 -4.21 9.07 -16.40
CA PRO A 75 -4.55 8.16 -17.50
C PRO A 75 -3.40 7.96 -18.51
N ASP A 76 -2.61 9.00 -18.79
CA ASP A 76 -1.50 8.92 -19.74
C ASP A 76 -0.39 7.96 -19.29
N PHE A 77 -0.06 7.99 -17.99
CA PHE A 77 0.88 7.04 -17.37
C PHE A 77 0.40 5.60 -17.60
N TRP A 78 -0.86 5.32 -17.24
CA TRP A 78 -1.42 3.98 -17.37
C TRP A 78 -1.54 3.54 -18.82
N SER A 79 -1.99 4.41 -19.72
CA SER A 79 -2.11 4.08 -21.14
C SER A 79 -0.77 3.67 -21.76
N THR A 80 0.33 4.30 -21.34
CA THR A 80 1.67 3.96 -21.83
C THR A 80 2.16 2.63 -21.25
N HIS A 81 1.90 2.39 -19.97
CA HIS A 81 2.21 1.12 -19.33
C HIS A 81 1.38 -0.04 -19.90
N ASP A 82 0.11 0.16 -20.21
CA ASP A 82 -0.80 -0.86 -20.75
C ASP A 82 -0.41 -1.29 -22.17
N LYS A 83 0.06 -0.32 -22.98
CA LYS A 83 0.59 -0.60 -24.32
C LYS A 83 1.88 -1.40 -24.28
N SER A 84 2.61 -1.41 -23.16
CA SER A 84 3.88 -2.13 -23.05
C SER A 84 3.69 -3.63 -22.83
N LYS A 85 4.66 -4.44 -23.26
CA LYS A 85 4.71 -5.88 -22.91
C LYS A 85 5.24 -6.14 -21.48
N ARG A 86 5.42 -5.10 -20.65
CA ARG A 86 6.08 -5.23 -19.35
C ARG A 86 5.13 -5.81 -18.31
N GLU A 87 5.48 -6.96 -17.74
CA GLU A 87 4.71 -7.63 -16.69
C GLU A 87 4.98 -7.06 -15.30
N GLY A 88 4.05 -7.32 -14.37
CA GLY A 88 4.18 -6.98 -12.95
C GLY A 88 3.36 -5.76 -12.50
N PRO A 89 3.00 -5.66 -11.22
CA PRO A 89 2.21 -4.54 -10.72
C PRO A 89 3.06 -3.27 -10.65
N ARG A 90 2.46 -2.13 -11.05
CA ARG A 90 3.12 -0.81 -10.97
C ARG A 90 3.02 -0.22 -9.56
N LEU A 91 1.98 -0.58 -8.82
CA LEU A 91 1.76 -0.13 -7.45
C LEU A 91 1.95 -1.28 -6.47
N ASP A 92 2.42 -0.97 -5.25
CA ASP A 92 2.51 -1.90 -4.13
C ASP A 92 2.20 -1.18 -2.81
N VAL A 93 1.82 -1.95 -1.79
CA VAL A 93 1.63 -1.45 -0.42
C VAL A 93 2.98 -1.21 0.23
N TRP A 94 3.21 0.04 0.61
CA TRP A 94 4.37 0.50 1.37
C TRP A 94 4.19 0.32 2.87
N GLY A 95 3.01 0.68 3.34
CA GLY A 95 2.71 0.67 4.75
C GLY A 95 1.24 0.43 5.04
N ILE A 96 0.97 -0.05 6.25
CA ILE A 96 -0.36 -0.42 6.72
C ILE A 96 -0.57 0.20 8.09
N ALA A 97 -1.48 1.16 8.20
CA ALA A 97 -1.89 1.71 9.48
C ALA A 97 -3.15 0.98 9.97
N VAL A 98 -3.03 0.22 11.06
CA VAL A 98 -4.13 -0.54 11.65
C VAL A 98 -4.69 0.23 12.84
N THR A 99 -6.02 0.38 12.87
CA THR A 99 -6.76 0.91 14.03
C THR A 99 -7.58 -0.22 14.63
N PRO A 100 -6.99 -1.05 15.52
CA PRO A 100 -7.58 -2.30 15.99
C PRO A 100 -8.92 -2.12 16.68
N ASP A 101 -9.13 -1.03 17.43
CA ASP A 101 -10.42 -0.76 18.10
C ASP A 101 -11.58 -0.55 17.12
N LEU A 102 -11.28 -0.15 15.88
CA LEU A 102 -12.26 0.00 14.80
C LEU A 102 -12.28 -1.21 13.86
N GLY A 103 -11.35 -2.15 14.00
CA GLY A 103 -11.15 -3.23 13.02
C GLY A 103 -10.74 -2.72 11.63
N GLU A 104 -10.20 -1.50 11.54
CA GLU A 104 -9.88 -0.83 10.28
C GLU A 104 -8.40 -0.92 9.94
N ALA A 105 -8.10 -0.94 8.64
CA ALA A 105 -6.74 -0.79 8.13
C ALA A 105 -6.70 0.23 7.00
N ARG A 106 -5.68 1.08 6.99
CA ARG A 106 -5.36 1.99 5.88
C ARG A 106 -4.09 1.52 5.21
N PHE A 107 -4.19 1.14 3.95
CA PHE A 107 -3.07 0.84 3.08
C PHE A 107 -2.53 2.13 2.47
N ASP A 108 -1.22 2.35 2.58
CA ASP A 108 -0.46 3.35 1.81
C ASP A 108 0.13 2.67 0.58
N ILE A 109 -0.38 3.02 -0.60
CA ILE A 109 -0.03 2.39 -1.87
C ILE A 109 0.67 3.40 -2.76
N SER A 110 1.86 3.04 -3.23
CA SER A 110 2.69 3.87 -4.09
C SER A 110 3.52 3.01 -5.05
N ARG A 111 4.53 3.59 -5.68
CA ARG A 111 5.43 2.95 -6.65
C ARG A 111 5.92 1.59 -6.13
N ASN A 112 5.76 0.56 -6.94
CA ASN A 112 6.41 -0.71 -6.68
C ASN A 112 7.89 -0.63 -7.08
N TYR A 113 8.82 -0.56 -6.12
CA TYR A 113 10.26 -0.56 -6.45
C TYR A 113 10.78 -1.89 -6.98
N ARG A 114 9.99 -2.97 -6.97
CA ARG A 114 10.34 -4.23 -7.64
C ARG A 114 9.98 -4.20 -9.13
N PHE A 115 9.17 -3.23 -9.57
CA PHE A 115 8.88 -3.03 -10.98
C PHE A 115 10.02 -2.23 -11.62
N ASP A 116 10.53 -2.75 -12.73
CA ASP A 116 11.59 -2.11 -13.51
C ASP A 116 11.00 -1.02 -14.41
N TYR A 117 11.07 0.22 -13.93
CA TYR A 117 10.67 1.42 -14.68
C TYR A 117 11.75 1.91 -15.65
N SER A 118 13.01 1.56 -15.40
CA SER A 118 14.17 2.16 -16.05
C SER A 118 14.57 1.47 -17.34
N SER A 119 14.39 0.16 -17.45
CA SER A 119 14.85 -0.54 -18.63
C SER A 119 13.94 -0.24 -19.82
N PRO A 120 14.51 -0.03 -21.02
CA PRO A 120 13.73 0.10 -22.23
C PRO A 120 12.82 -1.12 -22.48
N THR A 121 11.66 -0.90 -23.08
CA THR A 121 10.66 -1.93 -23.40
C THR A 121 10.07 -1.72 -24.79
N PHE A 122 9.18 -2.60 -25.23
CA PHE A 122 8.44 -2.48 -26.48
C PHE A 122 6.93 -2.42 -26.26
N PHE A 123 6.21 -1.80 -27.20
CA PHE A 123 4.76 -1.84 -27.24
C PHE A 123 4.23 -3.16 -27.81
N LYS A 124 3.07 -3.59 -27.34
CA LYS A 124 2.50 -4.92 -27.61
C LYS A 124 2.08 -5.10 -29.06
N ASP A 125 1.57 -4.03 -29.66
CA ASP A 125 0.97 -4.02 -31.00
C ASP A 125 1.98 -3.69 -32.10
N ASP A 126 3.23 -3.40 -31.74
CA ASP A 126 4.28 -3.06 -32.68
C ASP A 126 5.17 -4.27 -32.96
N TYR A 127 4.80 -5.01 -34.00
CA TYR A 127 5.66 -6.06 -34.57
C TYR A 127 6.81 -5.48 -35.41
N TRP A 128 6.85 -4.16 -35.64
CA TRP A 128 7.76 -3.49 -36.59
C TRP A 128 8.44 -2.20 -36.06
N ASN A 129 8.18 -1.74 -34.83
CA ASN A 129 8.97 -0.65 -34.26
C ASN A 129 10.29 -1.18 -33.69
N ASP A 130 11.39 -0.82 -34.34
CA ASP A 130 12.75 -1.19 -33.97
C ASP A 130 13.32 -0.36 -32.79
N GLU A 131 12.60 0.67 -32.35
CA GLU A 131 13.06 1.57 -31.29
C GLU A 131 12.41 1.25 -29.94
N PRO A 132 13.22 0.90 -28.91
CA PRO A 132 12.68 0.63 -27.58
C PRO A 132 12.24 1.94 -26.90
N VAL A 133 11.16 1.86 -26.12
CA VAL A 133 10.58 2.99 -25.40
C VAL A 133 10.90 2.94 -23.92
N LEU A 134 11.05 4.11 -23.30
CA LEU A 134 11.12 4.25 -21.85
C LEU A 134 9.71 4.45 -21.29
N LEU A 135 9.37 3.72 -20.24
CA LEU A 135 8.10 3.89 -19.57
C LEU A 135 8.11 5.16 -18.72
N PRO A 136 7.00 5.90 -18.64
CA PRO A 136 6.92 7.06 -17.75
C PRO A 136 7.11 6.60 -16.30
N GLU A 137 7.77 7.42 -15.50
CA GLU A 137 7.81 7.20 -14.06
C GLU A 137 6.49 7.62 -13.40
N LEU A 138 6.19 7.03 -12.24
CA LEU A 138 5.08 7.47 -11.42
C LEU A 138 5.36 8.92 -10.95
N PRO A 139 4.38 9.85 -11.00
CA PRO A 139 4.57 11.20 -10.48
C PRO A 139 5.07 11.15 -9.03
N THR A 140 5.91 12.11 -8.64
CA THR A 140 6.46 12.15 -7.28
C THR A 140 6.14 13.48 -6.61
N PRO A 141 5.49 13.49 -5.42
CA PRO A 141 4.96 12.34 -4.69
C PRO A 141 3.64 11.82 -5.29
N TYR A 142 3.42 10.49 -5.27
CA TYR A 142 2.13 9.89 -5.62
C TYR A 142 1.80 8.74 -4.69
N HIS A 143 0.78 8.93 -3.86
CA HIS A 143 0.29 7.96 -2.90
C HIS A 143 -1.22 7.85 -3.05
N VAL A 144 -1.71 6.62 -3.06
CA VAL A 144 -3.13 6.32 -2.99
C VAL A 144 -3.38 5.59 -1.68
N TYR A 145 -4.32 6.10 -0.89
CA TYR A 145 -4.68 5.48 0.37
C TYR A 145 -5.97 4.70 0.21
N VAL A 146 -5.98 3.44 0.63
CA VAL A 146 -7.17 2.58 0.61
C VAL A 146 -7.50 2.16 2.02
N ILE A 147 -8.76 2.31 2.42
CA ILE A 147 -9.28 1.92 3.73
C ILE A 147 -10.02 0.59 3.58
N ARG A 148 -9.68 -0.37 4.44
CA ARG A 148 -10.47 -1.56 4.74
C ARG A 148 -11.25 -1.30 6.02
N ASN A 149 -12.57 -1.34 5.95
CA ASN A 149 -13.41 -1.24 7.14
C ASN A 149 -13.53 -2.59 7.88
N VAL A 150 -14.22 -2.59 9.03
CA VAL A 150 -14.45 -3.80 9.83
C VAL A 150 -15.18 -4.93 9.07
N ALA A 151 -16.01 -4.57 8.08
CA ALA A 151 -16.71 -5.52 7.23
C ALA A 151 -15.83 -6.06 6.08
N GLY A 152 -14.57 -5.65 6.00
CA GLY A 152 -13.63 -6.04 4.95
C GLY A 152 -13.83 -5.31 3.62
N GLN A 153 -14.70 -4.29 3.56
CA GLN A 153 -14.92 -3.51 2.34
C GLN A 153 -13.79 -2.51 2.14
N LEU A 154 -13.40 -2.34 0.88
CA LEU A 154 -12.31 -1.45 0.47
C LEU A 154 -12.86 -0.18 -0.17
N SER A 155 -12.29 0.97 0.20
CA SER A 155 -12.60 2.26 -0.42
C SER A 155 -11.37 3.15 -0.46
N VAL A 156 -11.29 4.03 -1.46
CA VAL A 156 -10.22 5.03 -1.52
C VAL A 156 -10.48 6.11 -0.48
N ALA A 157 -9.47 6.42 0.33
CA ALA A 157 -9.49 7.60 1.17
C ALA A 157 -9.26 8.83 0.29
N ILE A 158 -10.34 9.54 -0.02
CA ILE A 158 -10.26 10.82 -0.70
C ILE A 158 -9.91 11.85 0.37
N ASP A 159 -8.69 12.39 0.32
CA ASP A 159 -8.34 13.56 1.13
C ASP A 159 -9.32 14.69 0.77
N ARG A 160 -10.08 15.15 1.77
CA ARG A 160 -10.85 16.40 1.71
C ARG A 160 -10.03 17.52 2.31
#